data_AF-A0A382SDE5-F1
#
_entry.id   AF-A0A382SDE5-F1
#
_cell.length_a   1.000
_cell.length_b   1.000
_cell.length_c   1.000
_cell.angle_alpha   90.00
_cell.angle_beta   90.00
_cell.angle_gamma   90.00
#
_symmetry.space_group_name_H-M   'P 1'
#
loop_
_entity.id
_entity.type
_entity.pdbx_description
1 polymer ?
#
loop_
_entity_poly.entity_id
_entity_poly.type
_entity_poly.pdbx_seq_one_letter_code
_entity_poly.pdbx_strand_id
1 'polypeptide(L)'
;IGVRNIHLLWPHRRGRIVTGEFADLPAAEDILKAVRGAREVARELDVVIDNIEEFRHRLDGNPGVKNDLAGAGWNSLCLSTDGWVYPSPSTAGVPELQCGDLSVEPLAQIWKNSEVCRELRSASVEKKPLCRSCVLKFLCGGGDLEHGYWTSAVEGGGRRGSFLAHDPYCDLYKGLASDALVEMSREGRATVQGRSGFDRPVVFRAMGENAFHDEDAIVRTTHSACVLSEEVLERSRSTVREFYGNAAVEPKSELCCPVQPAAEDLAHIPKEVVDRFYGCGSPVTAAALEAGETGVDLGSGAGIDCFIAAKK
;
A
#
# COMPACT_ATOMS: atom_id res chain seq x y z
N ILE A 1 19.28 5.58 19.34
CA ILE A 1 17.91 5.10 19.65
C ILE A 1 17.41 4.04 18.66
N GLY A 2 18.06 3.79 17.51
CA GLY A 2 17.77 2.62 16.66
C GLY A 2 16.39 2.60 16.00
N VAL A 3 15.64 3.70 16.08
CA VAL A 3 14.32 3.84 15.48
C VAL A 3 14.46 3.79 13.96
N ARG A 4 13.68 2.92 13.32
CA ARG A 4 13.66 2.73 11.86
C ARG A 4 12.33 3.12 11.21
N ASN A 5 11.28 3.31 12.01
CA ASN A 5 9.94 3.64 11.55
C ASN A 5 9.27 4.62 12.52
N ILE A 6 8.51 5.57 11.98
CA ILE A 6 7.73 6.57 12.69
C ILE A 6 6.31 6.56 12.12
N HIS A 7 5.33 6.47 13.01
CA HIS A 7 3.92 6.70 12.70
C HIS A 7 3.48 8.06 13.22
N LEU A 8 2.89 8.86 12.33
CA LEU A 8 2.33 10.16 12.66
C LEU A 8 0.83 10.00 12.93
N LEU A 9 0.41 10.40 14.13
CA LEU A 9 -0.99 10.35 14.54
C LEU A 9 -1.67 11.68 14.27
N TRP A 10 -2.70 11.66 13.43
CA TRP A 10 -3.59 12.80 13.24
C TRP A 10 -4.62 12.85 14.38
N PRO A 11 -4.68 13.95 15.17
CA PRO A 11 -5.52 13.97 16.35
C PRO A 11 -7.03 13.90 16.05
N HIS A 12 -7.76 13.07 16.79
CA HIS A 12 -9.23 13.05 16.68
C HIS A 12 -9.81 14.27 17.40
N ARG A 13 -10.84 14.91 16.84
CA ARG A 13 -11.60 15.99 17.52
C ARG A 13 -12.50 15.42 18.63
N ARG A 14 -11.90 14.81 19.65
CA ARG A 14 -12.58 14.19 20.80
C ARG A 14 -11.80 14.44 22.09
N GLY A 15 -12.52 14.53 23.21
CA GLY A 15 -11.93 14.60 24.55
C GLY A 15 -11.18 15.91 24.80
N ARG A 16 -9.99 15.81 25.41
CA ARG A 16 -9.19 16.98 25.84
C ARG A 16 -8.76 17.89 24.70
N ILE A 17 -8.71 17.39 23.47
CA ILE A 17 -8.41 18.21 22.29
C ILE A 17 -9.48 19.28 22.11
N VAL A 18 -10.76 18.98 22.32
CA VAL A 18 -11.86 19.92 22.03
C VAL A 18 -11.88 21.13 22.97
N THR A 19 -11.33 21.00 24.18
CA THR A 19 -11.41 22.04 25.22
C THR A 19 -10.05 22.50 25.74
N GLY A 20 -8.96 21.97 25.19
CA GLY A 20 -7.60 22.20 25.67
C GLY A 20 -6.82 23.20 24.81
N GLU A 21 -5.53 23.34 25.11
CA GLU A 21 -4.57 24.18 24.36
C GLU A 21 -4.46 23.77 22.87
N PHE A 22 -4.84 22.53 22.54
CA PHE A 22 -4.87 21.99 21.18
C PHE A 22 -6.26 22.01 20.54
N ALA A 23 -7.19 22.84 21.03
CA ALA A 23 -8.52 23.00 20.43
C ALA A 23 -8.45 23.52 19.00
N ASP A 24 -7.51 24.43 18.75
CA ASP A 24 -7.19 24.92 17.42
C ASP A 24 -6.09 24.06 16.80
N LEU A 25 -6.49 22.88 16.31
CA LEU A 25 -5.58 22.01 15.55
C LEU A 25 -5.08 22.74 14.28
N PRO A 26 -3.81 22.56 13.88
CA PRO A 26 -3.29 23.12 12.64
C PRO A 26 -4.12 22.70 11.43
N ALA A 27 -4.15 23.56 10.41
CA ALA A 27 -4.83 23.23 9.16
C ALA A 27 -4.14 22.05 8.47
N ALA A 28 -4.89 21.29 7.66
CA ALA A 28 -4.34 20.14 6.94
C ALA A 28 -3.14 20.51 6.04
N GLU A 29 -3.12 21.74 5.50
CA GLU A 29 -2.01 22.28 4.71
C GLU A 29 -0.74 22.52 5.54
N ASP A 30 -0.89 23.01 6.77
CA ASP A 30 0.24 23.21 7.70
C ASP A 30 0.84 21.86 8.11
N ILE A 31 -0.02 20.88 8.37
CA ILE A 31 0.40 19.50 8.67
C ILE A 31 1.14 18.92 7.46
N LEU A 32 0.60 19.08 6.24
CA LEU A 32 1.27 18.61 5.03
C LEU A 32 2.66 19.22 4.86
N LYS A 33 2.81 20.52 5.12
CA LYS A 33 4.12 21.18 5.09
C LYS A 33 5.08 20.58 6.12
N ALA A 34 4.61 20.31 7.33
CA ALA A 34 5.41 19.67 8.37
C ALA A 34 5.81 18.23 7.98
N VAL A 35 4.88 17.45 7.41
CA VAL A 35 5.13 16.07 6.95
C VAL A 35 6.18 16.05 5.84
N ARG A 36 6.13 16.99 4.89
CA ARG A 36 7.15 17.13 3.83
C ARG A 36 8.54 17.41 4.41
N GLY A 37 8.64 18.33 5.37
CA GLY A 37 9.90 18.59 6.06
C GLY A 37 10.41 17.39 6.87
N ALA A 38 9.51 16.70 7.57
CA ALA A 38 9.85 15.48 8.31
C ALA A 38 10.36 14.37 7.38
N ARG A 39 9.75 14.23 6.19
CA ARG A 39 10.14 13.25 5.18
C ARG A 39 11.56 13.47 4.65
N GLU A 40 11.96 14.72 4.44
CA GLU A 40 13.32 15.05 4.01
C GLU A 40 14.35 14.58 5.04
N VAL A 41 14.12 14.91 6.32
CA VAL A 41 14.99 14.48 7.42
C VAL A 41 14.96 12.96 7.60
N ALA A 42 13.80 12.33 7.48
CA ALA A 42 13.64 10.88 7.63
C ALA A 42 14.47 10.10 6.58
N ARG A 43 14.54 10.60 5.33
CA ARG A 43 15.38 10.03 4.28
C ARG A 43 16.87 10.13 4.59
N GLU A 44 17.33 11.25 5.13
CA GLU A 44 18.74 11.43 5.52
C GLU A 44 19.16 10.47 6.65
N LEU A 45 18.19 10.10 7.50
CA LEU A 45 18.42 9.25 8.67
C LEU A 45 18.08 7.77 8.44
N ASP A 46 17.67 7.38 7.22
CA ASP A 46 17.19 6.02 6.91
C ASP A 46 16.07 5.56 7.89
N VAL A 47 15.10 6.45 8.09
CA VAL A 47 13.88 6.25 8.87
C VAL A 47 12.68 6.33 7.95
N VAL A 48 11.75 5.39 8.10
CA VAL A 48 10.49 5.36 7.36
C VAL A 48 9.43 6.16 8.10
N ILE A 49 8.59 6.89 7.36
CA ILE A 49 7.32 7.43 7.87
C ILE A 49 6.22 6.57 7.27
N ASP A 50 5.65 5.67 8.06
CA ASP A 50 4.74 4.64 7.55
C ASP A 50 3.47 5.19 6.90
N ASN A 51 2.95 6.33 7.37
CA ASN A 51 1.77 6.96 6.78
C ASN A 51 1.99 7.28 5.30
N ILE A 52 3.23 7.65 4.93
CA ILE A 52 3.57 8.02 3.55
C ILE A 52 3.66 6.75 2.70
N GLU A 53 4.32 5.71 3.20
CA GLU A 53 4.46 4.44 2.49
C GLU A 53 3.13 3.73 2.33
N GLU A 54 2.32 3.62 3.39
CA GLU A 54 0.97 3.05 3.35
C GLU A 54 0.09 3.80 2.34
N PHE A 55 0.10 5.14 2.40
CA PHE A 55 -0.70 5.92 1.49
C PHE A 55 -0.23 5.77 0.05
N ARG A 56 1.09 5.67 -0.17
CA ARG A 56 1.66 5.37 -1.49
C ARG A 56 1.24 3.98 -1.98
N HIS A 57 1.29 2.94 -1.14
CA HIS A 57 0.81 1.59 -1.49
C HIS A 57 -0.66 1.58 -1.87
N ARG A 58 -1.48 2.36 -1.18
CA ARG A 58 -2.90 2.51 -1.49
C ARG A 58 -3.14 3.07 -2.90
N LEU A 59 -2.31 4.02 -3.35
CA LEU A 59 -2.39 4.62 -4.69
C LEU A 59 -1.87 3.69 -5.79
N ASP A 60 -0.95 2.80 -5.43
CA ASP A 60 -0.34 1.81 -6.33
C ASP A 60 -0.91 0.39 -6.12
N GLY A 61 -2.14 0.29 -5.62
CA GLY A 61 -2.83 -0.98 -5.43
C GLY A 61 -3.16 -1.69 -6.75
N ASN A 62 -3.72 -2.90 -6.66
CA ASN A 62 -4.11 -3.69 -7.84
C ASN A 62 -5.08 -2.92 -8.76
N PRO A 63 -4.87 -2.96 -10.09
CA PRO A 63 -5.80 -2.34 -11.03
C PRO A 63 -7.22 -2.89 -10.89
N GLY A 64 -8.21 -1.99 -10.92
CA GLY A 64 -9.62 -2.35 -10.81
C GLY A 64 -10.14 -2.52 -9.37
N VAL A 65 -9.25 -2.53 -8.37
CA VAL A 65 -9.63 -2.57 -6.96
C VAL A 65 -9.94 -1.18 -6.46
N LYS A 66 -11.06 -1.02 -5.77
CA LYS A 66 -11.49 0.27 -5.19
C LYS A 66 -11.28 0.26 -3.69
N ASN A 67 -10.57 1.26 -3.17
CA ASN A 67 -10.58 1.53 -1.73
C ASN A 67 -11.90 2.22 -1.37
N ASP A 68 -12.63 1.69 -0.40
CA ASP A 68 -13.92 2.23 0.03
C ASP A 68 -14.08 2.23 1.56
N LEU A 69 -13.77 3.39 2.16
CA LEU A 69 -13.80 3.66 3.60
C LEU A 69 -12.98 2.67 4.46
N ALA A 70 -13.01 2.89 5.77
CA ALA A 70 -12.31 2.06 6.73
C ALA A 70 -13.02 0.70 6.95
N GLY A 71 -12.26 -0.31 7.38
CA GLY A 71 -12.74 -1.67 7.66
C GLY A 71 -13.67 -1.81 8.88
N ALA A 72 -13.92 -0.73 9.61
CA ALA A 72 -14.74 -0.70 10.81
C ALA A 72 -16.16 -1.23 10.55
N GLY A 73 -16.57 -2.26 11.30
CA GLY A 73 -17.86 -2.93 11.12
C GLY A 73 -17.96 -3.86 9.88
N TRP A 74 -16.90 -3.93 9.07
CA TRP A 74 -16.77 -4.83 7.92
C TRP A 74 -15.86 -6.02 8.26
N ASN A 75 -14.55 -5.79 8.31
CA ASN A 75 -13.52 -6.79 8.60
C ASN A 75 -12.72 -6.43 9.86
N SER A 76 -13.04 -5.30 10.50
CA SER A 76 -12.43 -4.86 11.76
C SER A 76 -13.50 -4.51 12.80
N LEU A 77 -13.25 -4.94 14.04
CA LEU A 77 -14.05 -4.64 15.23
C LEU A 77 -13.09 -4.47 16.41
N CYS A 78 -13.49 -3.64 17.38
CA CYS A 78 -12.75 -3.41 18.61
C CYS A 78 -13.47 -4.03 19.80
N LEU A 79 -12.81 -4.93 20.53
CA LEU A 79 -13.25 -5.36 21.85
C LEU A 79 -12.61 -4.44 22.91
N SER A 80 -13.44 -3.79 23.72
CA SER A 80 -13.00 -2.94 24.82
C SER A 80 -13.02 -3.69 26.15
N THR A 81 -12.32 -3.15 27.15
CA THR A 81 -12.22 -3.73 28.49
C THR A 81 -13.54 -3.71 29.28
N ASP A 82 -14.54 -2.98 28.80
CA ASP A 82 -15.90 -2.96 29.33
C ASP A 82 -16.75 -4.15 28.86
N GLY A 83 -16.20 -5.06 28.03
CA GLY A 83 -16.90 -6.23 27.49
C GLY A 83 -17.71 -5.95 26.22
N TRP A 84 -17.77 -4.68 25.79
CA TRP A 84 -18.51 -4.27 24.61
C TRP A 84 -17.64 -4.29 23.35
N VAL A 85 -18.29 -4.59 22.24
CA VAL A 85 -17.74 -4.49 20.89
C VAL A 85 -18.08 -3.12 20.32
N TYR A 86 -17.11 -2.50 19.66
CA TYR A 86 -17.22 -1.21 19.01
C TYR A 86 -16.66 -1.28 17.57
N PRO A 87 -16.99 -0.31 16.69
CA PRO A 87 -16.45 -0.27 15.34
C PRO A 87 -14.92 -0.18 15.27
N SER A 88 -14.32 0.62 16.15
CA SER A 88 -12.87 0.84 16.20
C SER A 88 -12.39 1.30 17.58
N PRO A 89 -11.08 1.24 17.88
CA PRO A 89 -10.54 1.68 19.17
C PRO A 89 -10.92 3.11 19.54
N SER A 90 -11.05 4.00 18.55
CA SER A 90 -11.42 5.39 18.80
C SER A 90 -12.87 5.58 19.25
N THR A 91 -13.71 4.58 19.05
CA THR A 91 -15.14 4.58 19.39
C THR A 91 -15.44 3.84 20.68
N ALA A 92 -14.42 3.23 21.31
CA ALA A 92 -14.55 2.55 22.58
C ALA A 92 -15.07 3.51 23.69
N GLY A 93 -15.95 2.98 24.53
CA GLY A 93 -16.59 3.69 25.63
C GLY A 93 -17.65 4.72 25.20
N VAL A 94 -18.16 4.64 23.97
CA VAL A 94 -19.18 5.54 23.43
C VAL A 94 -20.51 4.78 23.31
N PRO A 95 -21.48 5.00 24.22
CA PRO A 95 -22.69 4.17 24.28
C PRO A 95 -23.45 4.06 22.96
N GLU A 96 -23.58 5.14 22.20
CA GLU A 96 -24.30 5.16 20.93
C GLU A 96 -23.58 4.44 19.77
N LEU A 97 -22.34 4.01 20.00
CA LEU A 97 -21.51 3.25 19.06
C LEU A 97 -21.28 1.81 19.52
N GLN A 98 -21.95 1.36 20.58
CA GLN A 98 -21.89 -0.03 21.00
C GLN A 98 -22.48 -0.94 19.91
N CYS A 99 -21.66 -1.87 19.43
CA CYS A 99 -22.11 -2.86 18.45
C CYS A 99 -22.88 -4.00 19.12
N GLY A 100 -22.44 -4.42 20.31
CA GLY A 100 -23.05 -5.50 21.09
C GLY A 100 -22.15 -5.94 22.26
N ASP A 101 -22.68 -6.80 23.14
CA ASP A 101 -22.01 -7.30 24.34
C ASP A 101 -21.67 -8.79 24.18
N LEU A 102 -20.38 -9.12 24.27
CA LEU A 102 -19.90 -10.51 24.11
C LEU A 102 -20.31 -11.44 25.25
N SER A 103 -20.71 -10.91 26.41
CA SER A 103 -21.26 -11.71 27.50
C SER A 103 -22.68 -12.19 27.22
N VAL A 104 -23.38 -11.55 26.28
CA VAL A 104 -24.79 -11.82 25.95
C VAL A 104 -24.93 -12.58 24.65
N GLU A 105 -24.17 -12.22 23.61
CA GLU A 105 -24.30 -12.81 22.28
C GLU A 105 -22.95 -13.09 21.59
N PRO A 106 -22.88 -14.12 20.73
CA PRO A 106 -21.65 -14.42 20.01
C PRO A 106 -21.23 -13.30 19.05
N LEU A 107 -19.92 -13.07 18.90
CA LEU A 107 -19.35 -12.05 18.01
C LEU A 107 -19.93 -12.09 16.58
N ALA A 108 -20.19 -13.30 16.05
CA ALA A 108 -20.77 -13.46 14.72
C ALA A 108 -22.18 -12.86 14.59
N GLN A 109 -22.98 -12.88 15.67
CA GLN A 109 -24.30 -12.26 15.70
C GLN A 109 -24.19 -10.75 15.86
N ILE A 110 -23.33 -10.26 16.76
CA ILE A 110 -23.02 -8.83 16.92
C ILE A 110 -22.65 -8.24 15.56
N TRP A 111 -21.66 -8.84 14.90
CA TRP A 111 -21.18 -8.38 13.61
C TRP A 111 -22.29 -8.34 12.56
N LYS A 112 -23.13 -9.38 12.44
CA LYS A 112 -24.21 -9.44 11.43
C LYS A 112 -25.38 -8.51 11.73
N ASN A 113 -25.74 -8.38 13.00
CA ASN A 113 -27.02 -7.83 13.41
C ASN A 113 -26.98 -6.44 14.01
N SER A 114 -25.81 -5.99 14.49
CA SER A 114 -25.65 -4.65 15.03
C SER A 114 -26.10 -3.58 14.03
N GLU A 115 -26.91 -2.63 14.49
CA GLU A 115 -27.33 -1.48 13.70
C GLU A 115 -26.14 -0.61 13.30
N VAL A 116 -25.17 -0.42 14.21
CA VAL A 116 -23.95 0.35 13.96
C VAL A 116 -23.11 -0.32 12.85
N CYS A 117 -22.91 -1.65 12.94
CA CYS A 117 -22.20 -2.37 11.88
C CYS A 117 -22.95 -2.33 10.55
N ARG A 118 -24.29 -2.43 10.54
CA ARG A 118 -25.09 -2.33 9.31
C ARG A 118 -25.00 -0.94 8.68
N GLU A 119 -25.02 0.12 9.49
CA GLU A 119 -24.86 1.50 9.02
C GLU A 119 -23.48 1.68 8.36
N LEU A 120 -22.41 1.25 9.03
CA LEU A 120 -21.05 1.26 8.48
C LEU A 120 -20.94 0.46 7.19
N ARG A 121 -21.52 -0.75 7.14
CA ARG A 121 -21.53 -1.56 5.91
C ARG A 121 -22.33 -0.95 4.77
N SER A 122 -23.30 -0.10 5.08
CA SER A 122 -24.08 0.65 4.11
C SER A 122 -23.38 1.95 3.66
N ALA A 123 -22.34 2.39 4.38
CA ALA A 123 -21.56 3.57 4.02
C ALA A 123 -20.67 3.29 2.81
N SER A 124 -20.33 4.34 2.08
CA SER A 124 -19.38 4.29 0.96
C SER A 124 -18.85 5.69 0.70
N VAL A 125 -17.62 5.79 0.20
CA VAL A 125 -17.01 7.03 -0.29
C VAL A 125 -17.87 7.68 -1.37
N GLU A 126 -18.62 6.88 -2.15
CA GLU A 126 -19.58 7.37 -3.15
C GLU A 126 -20.74 8.15 -2.54
N LYS A 127 -21.07 7.87 -1.27
CA LYS A 127 -22.15 8.54 -0.54
C LYS A 127 -21.66 9.77 0.23
N LYS A 128 -20.34 9.99 0.35
CA LYS A 128 -19.78 11.18 0.99
C LYS A 128 -19.96 12.40 0.06
N PRO A 129 -20.63 13.49 0.50
CA PRO A 129 -21.00 14.61 -0.37
C PRO A 129 -19.84 15.25 -1.14
N LEU A 130 -18.68 15.38 -0.50
CA LEU A 130 -17.47 15.96 -1.09
C LEU A 130 -16.60 14.94 -1.82
N CYS A 131 -16.66 13.66 -1.45
CA CYS A 131 -15.80 12.64 -2.04
C CYS A 131 -16.40 12.04 -3.33
N ARG A 132 -17.73 12.01 -3.49
CA ARG A 132 -18.39 11.42 -4.66
C ARG A 132 -17.90 11.98 -6.00
N SER A 133 -17.53 13.25 -6.05
CA SER A 133 -16.99 13.93 -7.23
C SER A 133 -15.46 14.06 -7.23
N CYS A 134 -14.78 13.52 -6.21
CA CYS A 134 -13.33 13.58 -6.10
C CYS A 134 -12.67 12.51 -6.99
N VAL A 135 -11.66 12.92 -7.76
CA VAL A 135 -10.89 12.01 -8.64
C VAL A 135 -10.09 10.95 -7.87
N LEU A 136 -9.79 11.21 -6.59
CA LEU A 136 -9.04 10.29 -5.74
C LEU A 136 -9.95 9.36 -4.92
N LYS A 137 -11.27 9.41 -5.05
CA LYS A 137 -12.20 8.77 -4.09
C LYS A 137 -11.92 7.28 -3.83
N PHE A 138 -11.70 6.50 -4.88
CA PHE A 138 -11.41 5.07 -4.77
C PHE A 138 -9.91 4.74 -4.62
N LEU A 139 -9.04 5.75 -4.73
CA LEU A 139 -7.61 5.60 -4.45
C LEU A 139 -7.34 5.91 -2.98
N CYS A 140 -7.78 7.07 -2.48
CA CYS A 140 -7.67 7.46 -1.09
C CYS A 140 -8.62 6.67 -0.17
N GLY A 141 -9.80 6.26 -0.66
CA GLY A 141 -10.79 5.55 0.15
C GLY A 141 -11.68 6.46 1.00
N GLY A 142 -11.56 7.78 0.87
CA GLY A 142 -12.43 8.75 1.58
C GLY A 142 -11.88 9.29 2.89
N GLY A 143 -10.60 9.03 3.18
CA GLY A 143 -9.93 9.41 4.43
C GLY A 143 -10.19 8.43 5.57
N ASP A 144 -9.94 8.89 6.79
CA ASP A 144 -10.27 8.21 8.03
C ASP A 144 -11.72 8.53 8.44
N LEU A 145 -12.47 7.47 8.75
CA LEU A 145 -13.89 7.57 9.04
C LEU A 145 -14.14 8.20 10.42
N GLU A 146 -13.27 7.91 11.37
CA GLU A 146 -13.32 8.39 12.74
C GLU A 146 -13.03 9.89 12.82
N HIS A 147 -12.07 10.41 12.05
CA HIS A 147 -11.79 11.84 11.93
C HIS A 147 -13.02 12.61 11.48
N GLY A 148 -13.69 12.10 10.44
CA GLY A 148 -14.94 12.68 9.97
C GLY A 148 -16.06 12.60 11.01
N TYR A 149 -16.26 11.42 11.61
CA TYR A 149 -17.28 11.20 12.62
C TYR A 149 -17.13 12.18 13.79
N TRP A 150 -15.94 12.26 14.39
CA TRP A 150 -15.69 13.12 15.56
C TRP A 150 -15.81 14.60 15.23
N THR A 151 -15.32 15.02 14.05
CA THR A 151 -15.46 16.41 13.60
C THR A 151 -16.93 16.79 13.46
N SER A 152 -17.74 15.96 12.81
CA SER A 152 -19.17 16.23 12.65
C SER A 152 -19.95 16.19 13.96
N ALA A 153 -19.53 15.36 14.92
CA ALA A 153 -20.15 15.33 16.25
C ALA A 153 -19.91 16.65 17.00
N VAL A 154 -18.68 17.20 16.92
CA VAL A 154 -18.34 18.49 17.53
C VAL A 154 -19.09 19.64 16.84
N GLU A 155 -19.06 19.71 15.51
CA GLU A 155 -19.78 20.75 14.74
C GLU A 155 -21.29 20.67 14.93
N GLY A 156 -21.82 19.47 15.13
CA GLY A 156 -23.23 19.21 15.46
C GLY A 156 -23.62 19.57 16.90
N GLY A 157 -22.71 20.13 17.71
CA GLY A 157 -22.97 20.51 19.09
C GLY A 157 -23.08 19.31 20.04
N GLY A 158 -22.27 18.26 19.84
CA GLY A 158 -22.28 17.05 20.65
C GLY A 158 -23.38 16.04 20.28
N ARG A 159 -24.05 16.22 19.14
CA ARG A 159 -24.95 15.22 18.56
C ARG A 159 -24.13 14.06 18.00
N ARG A 160 -24.81 12.91 17.77
CA ARG A 160 -24.21 11.75 17.10
C ARG A 160 -23.55 12.18 15.80
N GLY A 161 -22.29 11.79 15.62
CA GLY A 161 -21.54 12.06 14.39
C GLY A 161 -22.10 11.27 13.21
N SER A 162 -21.60 11.57 12.01
CA SER A 162 -21.95 10.84 10.80
C SER A 162 -20.76 10.08 10.26
N PHE A 163 -20.95 8.80 9.94
CA PHE A 163 -19.93 7.99 9.25
C PHE A 163 -19.69 8.43 7.80
N LEU A 164 -20.57 9.29 7.25
CA LEU A 164 -20.40 9.89 5.94
C LEU A 164 -19.82 11.31 6.00
N ALA A 165 -19.46 11.79 7.20
CA ALA A 165 -18.87 13.10 7.40
C ALA A 165 -17.52 13.24 6.70
N HIS A 166 -17.20 14.47 6.32
CA HIS A 166 -15.93 14.78 5.68
C HIS A 166 -14.78 14.63 6.64
N ASP A 167 -13.68 14.05 6.18
CA ASP A 167 -12.45 13.98 6.95
C ASP A 167 -11.75 15.37 6.90
N PRO A 168 -11.49 16.02 8.05
CA PRO A 168 -10.83 17.33 8.11
C PRO A 168 -9.40 17.32 7.53
N TYR A 169 -8.76 16.16 7.39
CA TYR A 169 -7.41 16.02 6.83
C TYR A 169 -7.43 15.72 5.32
N CYS A 170 -8.57 15.89 4.63
CA CYS A 170 -8.68 15.61 3.20
C CYS A 170 -7.58 16.27 2.34
N ASP A 171 -7.24 17.53 2.62
CA ASP A 171 -6.23 18.24 1.83
C ASP A 171 -4.80 17.78 2.13
N LEU A 172 -4.53 17.25 3.33
CA LEU A 172 -3.30 16.53 3.64
C LEU A 172 -3.18 15.29 2.74
N TYR A 173 -4.22 14.46 2.67
CA TYR A 173 -4.20 13.25 1.81
C TYR A 173 -4.10 13.58 0.32
N LYS A 174 -4.74 14.64 -0.16
CA LYS A 174 -4.55 15.09 -1.56
C LYS A 174 -3.12 15.51 -1.83
N GLY A 175 -2.49 16.22 -0.88
CA GLY A 175 -1.09 16.60 -0.95
C GLY A 175 -0.15 15.39 -0.98
N LEU A 176 -0.35 14.44 -0.08
CA LEU A 176 0.40 13.18 -0.05
C LEU A 176 0.21 12.38 -1.35
N ALA A 177 -1.01 12.38 -1.92
CA ALA A 177 -1.27 11.73 -3.20
C ALA A 177 -0.49 12.35 -4.34
N SER A 178 -0.50 13.68 -4.41
CA SER A 178 0.27 14.43 -5.41
C SER A 178 1.77 14.10 -5.29
N ASP A 179 2.31 14.11 -4.06
CA ASP A 179 3.73 13.83 -3.83
C ASP A 179 4.10 12.39 -4.22
N ALA A 180 3.28 11.41 -3.85
CA ALA A 180 3.49 10.01 -4.18
C ALA A 180 3.42 9.75 -5.70
N LEU A 181 2.43 10.30 -6.39
CA LEU A 181 2.30 10.17 -7.84
C LEU A 181 3.49 10.78 -8.60
N VAL A 182 3.98 11.93 -8.16
CA VAL A 182 5.18 12.58 -8.73
C VAL A 182 6.42 11.71 -8.52
N GLU A 183 6.59 11.15 -7.33
CA GLU A 183 7.73 10.29 -7.02
C GLU A 183 7.70 8.99 -7.82
N MET A 184 6.58 8.27 -7.83
CA MET A 184 6.41 7.05 -8.62
C MET A 184 6.67 7.31 -10.11
N SER A 185 6.25 8.46 -10.63
CA SER A 185 6.53 8.86 -12.01
C SER A 185 8.02 9.11 -12.26
N ARG A 186 8.74 9.69 -11.30
CA ARG A 186 10.20 9.92 -11.39
C ARG A 186 10.98 8.62 -11.35
N GLU A 187 10.62 7.71 -10.44
CA GLU A 187 11.23 6.38 -10.33
C GLU A 187 11.03 5.58 -11.62
N GLY A 188 9.79 5.51 -12.11
CA GLY A 188 9.46 4.84 -13.36
C GLY A 188 10.17 5.42 -14.58
N ARG A 189 10.42 6.74 -14.58
CA ARG A 189 11.23 7.39 -15.63
C ARG A 189 12.70 7.02 -15.53
N ALA A 190 13.23 6.87 -14.32
CA ALA A 190 14.63 6.51 -14.08
C ALA A 190 14.96 5.07 -14.55
N THR A 191 13.95 4.18 -14.62
CA THR A 191 14.14 2.81 -15.14
C THR A 191 14.13 2.71 -16.66
N VAL A 192 13.88 3.80 -17.41
CA VAL A 192 13.79 3.77 -18.87
C VAL A 192 15.17 3.75 -19.52
N GLN A 193 15.50 2.66 -20.21
CA GLN A 193 16.73 2.52 -21.00
C GLN A 193 16.61 3.26 -22.36
N GLY A 194 17.13 4.49 -22.42
CA GLY A 194 17.13 5.33 -23.63
C GLY A 194 17.98 4.82 -24.80
N ARG A 195 18.73 3.72 -24.63
CA ARG A 195 19.58 3.11 -25.68
C ARG A 195 18.92 1.94 -26.42
N SER A 196 17.67 1.62 -26.11
CA SER A 196 16.97 0.47 -26.69
C SER A 196 16.59 0.64 -28.17
N GLY A 197 16.74 1.83 -28.75
CA GLY A 197 16.39 2.12 -30.15
C GLY A 197 14.90 2.05 -30.46
N PHE A 198 14.05 1.97 -29.42
CA PHE A 198 12.60 1.86 -29.52
C PHE A 198 11.92 3.17 -29.13
N ASP A 199 11.45 3.94 -30.12
CA ASP A 199 10.76 5.23 -29.95
C ASP A 199 9.24 5.10 -29.66
N ARG A 200 8.83 4.01 -29.01
CA ARG A 200 7.42 3.80 -28.64
C ARG A 200 7.05 4.61 -27.39
N PRO A 201 5.77 4.95 -27.18
CA PRO A 201 5.31 5.49 -25.91
C PRO A 201 5.76 4.60 -24.75
N VAL A 202 6.46 5.18 -23.79
CA VAL A 202 6.97 4.46 -22.61
C VAL A 202 6.02 4.72 -21.45
N VAL A 203 5.39 3.65 -20.97
CA VAL A 203 4.68 3.68 -19.68
C VAL A 203 5.76 3.74 -18.61
N PHE A 204 5.88 4.88 -17.92
CA PHE A 204 6.84 5.02 -16.82
C PHE A 204 6.41 4.20 -15.60
N ARG A 205 5.10 4.16 -15.34
CA ARG A 205 4.54 3.47 -14.20
C ARG A 205 3.16 2.94 -14.54
N ALA A 206 2.91 1.67 -14.25
CA ALA A 206 1.56 1.11 -14.22
C ALA A 206 1.08 1.01 -12.76
N MET A 207 -0.22 1.25 -12.54
CA MET A 207 -0.84 0.98 -11.25
C MET A 207 -0.68 -0.51 -10.90
N GLY A 208 -0.29 -0.81 -9.66
CA GLY A 208 -0.15 -2.18 -9.20
C GLY A 208 1.16 -2.84 -9.58
N GLU A 209 2.08 -2.13 -10.25
CA GLU A 209 3.38 -2.70 -10.64
C GLU A 209 4.23 -3.10 -9.41
N ASN A 210 3.99 -2.50 -8.25
CA ASN A 210 4.57 -2.92 -6.95
C ASN A 210 3.52 -3.37 -5.93
N ALA A 211 2.28 -3.68 -6.34
CA ALA A 211 1.29 -4.16 -5.39
C ALA A 211 1.72 -5.51 -4.79
N PHE A 212 1.52 -5.67 -3.49
CA PHE A 212 1.94 -6.84 -2.73
C PHE A 212 0.86 -7.92 -2.60
N HIS A 213 -0.37 -7.63 -3.02
CA HIS A 213 -1.52 -8.50 -2.77
C HIS A 213 -1.97 -9.21 -4.03
N ASP A 214 -2.18 -10.52 -3.90
CA ASP A 214 -2.79 -11.37 -4.93
C ASP A 214 -4.19 -11.80 -4.44
N GLU A 215 -5.01 -10.81 -4.09
CA GLU A 215 -6.39 -11.04 -3.67
C GLU A 215 -7.34 -10.73 -4.82
N ASP A 216 -8.23 -11.67 -5.13
CA ASP A 216 -9.40 -11.50 -6.01
C ASP A 216 -10.47 -10.60 -5.35
N ALA A 217 -10.07 -9.42 -4.88
CA ALA A 217 -10.94 -8.45 -4.24
C ALA A 217 -11.24 -7.29 -5.19
N ILE A 218 -12.52 -6.98 -5.43
CA ILE A 218 -12.92 -5.80 -6.21
C ILE A 218 -13.02 -4.52 -5.36
N VAL A 219 -13.10 -4.68 -4.04
CA VAL A 219 -13.17 -3.59 -3.06
C VAL A 219 -12.25 -3.93 -1.90
N ARG A 220 -11.48 -2.94 -1.46
CA ARG A 220 -10.63 -2.99 -0.27
C ARG A 220 -11.09 -1.92 0.72
N THR A 221 -11.01 -2.23 2.01
CA THR A 221 -11.22 -1.25 3.07
C THR A 221 -9.88 -0.72 3.57
N THR A 222 -9.82 0.55 3.92
CA THR A 222 -8.64 1.15 4.54
C THR A 222 -8.61 0.84 6.05
N HIS A 223 -7.48 1.12 6.70
CA HIS A 223 -7.39 1.05 8.16
C HIS A 223 -7.61 2.43 8.78
N SER A 224 -7.97 2.44 10.06
CA SER A 224 -8.04 3.69 10.84
C SER A 224 -6.62 4.24 10.99
N ALA A 225 -6.46 5.55 10.80
CA ALA A 225 -5.18 6.26 10.85
C ALA A 225 -4.50 6.24 12.24
N CYS A 226 -5.16 5.69 13.26
CA CYS A 226 -4.61 5.51 14.60
C CYS A 226 -4.02 4.12 14.86
N VAL A 227 -4.06 3.23 13.88
CA VAL A 227 -3.54 1.86 13.98
C VAL A 227 -2.39 1.69 12.99
N LEU A 228 -1.28 1.09 13.46
CA LEU A 228 -0.15 0.76 12.60
C LEU A 228 -0.58 -0.23 11.52
N SER A 229 -0.19 0.00 10.27
CA SER A 229 -0.43 -0.95 9.19
C SER A 229 0.59 -2.10 9.26
N GLU A 230 0.10 -3.34 9.25
CA GLU A 230 0.95 -4.53 9.17
C GLU A 230 1.71 -4.58 7.83
N GLU A 231 1.15 -3.99 6.77
CA GLU A 231 1.71 -3.96 5.41
C GLU A 231 3.08 -3.26 5.32
N VAL A 232 3.33 -2.21 6.11
CA VAL A 232 4.63 -1.49 6.10
C VAL A 232 5.74 -2.31 6.77
N LEU A 233 5.40 -3.34 7.56
CA LEU A 233 6.38 -4.24 8.17
C LEU A 233 6.93 -5.27 7.16
N GLU A 234 6.21 -5.57 6.07
CA GLU A 234 6.60 -6.56 5.06
C GLU A 234 7.39 -5.94 3.88
N ARG A 235 8.58 -5.42 4.17
CA ARG A 235 9.57 -4.92 3.17
C ARG A 235 10.19 -6.01 2.27
N SER A 236 9.64 -7.22 2.23
CA SER A 236 10.34 -8.40 1.68
C SER A 236 10.54 -8.36 0.16
N ARG A 237 9.53 -7.93 -0.63
CA ARG A 237 9.60 -8.01 -2.11
C ARG A 237 10.31 -6.84 -2.77
N SER A 238 10.21 -5.62 -2.23
CA SER A 238 10.95 -4.46 -2.77
C SER A 238 12.45 -4.66 -2.62
N THR A 239 12.89 -5.19 -1.47
CA THR A 239 14.28 -5.59 -1.25
C THR A 239 14.74 -6.68 -2.21
N VAL A 240 13.89 -7.68 -2.50
CA VAL A 240 14.21 -8.71 -3.50
C VAL A 240 14.31 -8.12 -4.91
N ARG A 241 13.37 -7.25 -5.33
CA ARG A 241 13.39 -6.56 -6.63
C ARG A 241 14.64 -5.70 -6.79
N GLU A 242 14.99 -4.91 -5.78
CA GLU A 242 16.18 -4.05 -5.79
C GLU A 242 17.47 -4.88 -5.82
N PHE A 243 17.54 -5.93 -5.01
CA PHE A 243 18.67 -6.85 -4.97
C PHE A 243 18.95 -7.47 -6.35
N TYR A 244 17.91 -8.03 -6.99
CA TYR A 244 18.04 -8.66 -8.30
C TYR A 244 18.19 -7.64 -9.44
N GLY A 245 17.58 -6.46 -9.32
CA GLY A 245 17.79 -5.35 -10.27
C GLY A 245 19.24 -4.87 -10.28
N ASN A 246 19.87 -4.74 -9.12
CA ASN A 246 21.30 -4.43 -9.01
C ASN A 246 22.16 -5.58 -9.54
N ALA A 247 21.81 -6.84 -9.23
CA ALA A 247 22.52 -8.01 -9.74
C ALA A 247 22.48 -8.13 -11.27
N ALA A 248 21.44 -7.61 -11.93
CA ALA A 248 21.37 -7.58 -13.39
C ALA A 248 22.41 -6.62 -14.02
N VAL A 249 22.80 -5.56 -13.30
CA VAL A 249 23.81 -4.58 -13.75
C VAL A 249 25.20 -5.05 -13.34
N GLU A 250 25.40 -5.32 -12.06
CA GLU A 250 26.67 -5.71 -11.45
C GLU A 250 26.67 -7.21 -11.10
N PRO A 251 27.56 -8.03 -11.72
CA PRO A 251 27.62 -9.46 -11.47
C PRO A 251 27.82 -9.80 -10.00
N LYS A 252 26.94 -10.64 -9.43
CA LYS A 252 27.09 -11.17 -8.07
C LYS A 252 27.45 -12.65 -8.12
N SER A 253 28.71 -12.96 -7.88
CA SER A 253 29.25 -14.33 -7.92
C SER A 253 28.53 -15.30 -6.99
N GLU A 254 28.03 -14.81 -5.84
CA GLU A 254 27.28 -15.60 -4.86
C GLU A 254 25.92 -16.10 -5.38
N LEU A 255 25.37 -15.43 -6.41
CA LEU A 255 24.13 -15.86 -7.07
C LEU A 255 24.38 -16.83 -8.22
N CYS A 256 25.63 -16.98 -8.66
CA CYS A 256 25.93 -17.81 -9.81
C CYS A 256 25.70 -19.28 -9.49
N CYS A 257 24.98 -19.98 -10.37
CA CYS A 257 24.76 -21.40 -10.19
C CYS A 257 26.10 -22.16 -10.31
N PRO A 258 26.44 -23.02 -9.33
CA PRO A 258 27.67 -23.79 -9.37
C PRO A 258 27.65 -24.87 -10.48
N VAL A 259 26.47 -25.26 -10.95
CA VAL A 259 26.30 -26.22 -12.05
C VAL A 259 26.20 -25.43 -13.36
N GLN A 260 27.24 -25.50 -14.19
CA GLN A 260 27.29 -24.79 -15.47
C GLN A 260 26.72 -25.65 -16.61
N PRO A 261 26.06 -25.04 -17.61
CA PRO A 261 25.70 -25.71 -18.86
C PRO A 261 26.93 -26.28 -19.59
N ALA A 262 26.70 -27.20 -20.54
CA ALA A 262 27.78 -27.76 -21.34
C ALA A 262 28.54 -26.66 -22.09
N ALA A 263 29.88 -26.75 -22.14
CA ALA A 263 30.73 -25.72 -22.73
C ALA A 263 30.37 -25.39 -24.19
N GLU A 264 29.88 -26.40 -24.93
CA GLU A 264 29.43 -26.25 -26.31
C GLU A 264 28.21 -25.33 -26.44
N ASP A 265 27.31 -25.33 -25.45
CA ASP A 265 26.11 -24.49 -25.43
C ASP A 265 26.41 -23.06 -24.96
N LEU A 266 27.57 -22.85 -24.34
CA LEU A 266 28.03 -21.53 -23.90
C LEU A 266 28.95 -20.84 -24.92
N ALA A 267 29.53 -21.59 -25.86
CA ALA A 267 30.60 -21.09 -26.74
C ALA A 267 30.20 -19.90 -27.63
N HIS A 268 28.93 -19.78 -28.01
CA HIS A 268 28.41 -18.66 -28.81
C HIS A 268 27.85 -17.51 -27.96
N ILE A 269 27.79 -17.68 -26.64
CA ILE A 269 27.14 -16.72 -25.73
C ILE A 269 28.16 -15.66 -25.29
N PRO A 270 27.82 -14.36 -25.34
CA PRO A 270 28.68 -13.31 -24.84
C PRO A 270 29.07 -13.55 -23.38
N LYS A 271 30.35 -13.33 -23.05
CA LYS A 271 30.88 -13.57 -21.69
C LYS A 271 30.08 -12.84 -20.60
N GLU A 272 29.65 -11.61 -20.88
CA GLU A 272 28.84 -10.79 -19.95
C GLU A 272 27.46 -11.39 -19.61
N VAL A 273 26.93 -12.29 -20.45
CA VAL A 273 25.71 -13.05 -20.20
C VAL A 273 26.01 -14.28 -19.33
N VAL A 274 27.10 -14.97 -19.64
CA VAL A 274 27.58 -16.15 -18.88
C VAL A 274 27.95 -15.76 -17.44
N ASP A 275 28.62 -14.62 -17.27
CA ASP A 275 29.04 -14.09 -15.96
C ASP A 275 27.84 -13.70 -15.06
N ARG A 276 26.61 -13.65 -15.61
CA ARG A 276 25.36 -13.34 -14.89
C ARG A 276 24.38 -14.52 -14.90
N PHE A 277 24.90 -15.75 -14.81
CA PHE A 277 24.09 -16.96 -14.75
C PHE A 277 23.53 -17.20 -13.34
N TYR A 278 22.38 -16.57 -13.04
CA TYR A 278 21.71 -16.69 -11.74
C TYR A 278 20.63 -17.78 -11.67
N GLY A 279 20.37 -18.47 -12.79
CA GLY A 279 19.38 -19.54 -12.87
C GLY A 279 19.94 -20.86 -12.33
N CYS A 280 19.13 -21.65 -11.62
CA CYS A 280 19.53 -22.98 -11.16
C CYS A 280 18.85 -24.05 -12.04
N GLY A 281 19.65 -24.86 -12.75
CA GLY A 281 19.16 -25.94 -13.63
C GLY A 281 19.39 -25.68 -15.12
N SER A 282 18.90 -26.59 -15.97
CA SER A 282 18.92 -26.46 -17.45
C SER A 282 17.50 -26.67 -18.00
N PRO A 283 16.61 -25.66 -17.88
CA PRO A 283 15.21 -25.78 -18.27
C PRO A 283 15.04 -26.04 -19.76
N VAL A 284 15.93 -25.52 -20.61
CA VAL A 284 15.91 -25.72 -22.07
C VAL A 284 16.09 -27.19 -22.44
N THR A 285 17.06 -27.86 -21.83
CA THR A 285 17.33 -29.28 -22.08
C THR A 285 16.18 -30.15 -21.59
N ALA A 286 15.63 -29.82 -20.42
CA ALA A 286 14.49 -30.54 -19.84
C ALA A 286 13.21 -30.36 -20.65
N ALA A 287 13.01 -29.18 -21.24
CA ALA A 287 11.85 -28.86 -22.08
C ALA A 287 11.91 -29.50 -23.47
N ALA A 288 13.09 -29.95 -23.92
CA ALA A 288 13.30 -30.55 -25.24
C ALA A 288 12.74 -29.70 -26.39
N LEU A 289 12.96 -28.38 -26.31
CA LEU A 289 12.48 -27.39 -27.28
C LEU A 289 12.84 -27.76 -28.72
N GLU A 290 11.86 -27.64 -29.62
CA GLU A 290 12.00 -27.88 -31.06
C GLU A 290 11.97 -26.58 -31.88
N ALA A 291 12.59 -26.63 -33.07
CA ALA A 291 12.59 -25.50 -33.98
C ALA A 291 11.16 -25.09 -34.38
N GLY A 292 10.83 -23.82 -34.16
CA GLY A 292 9.51 -23.24 -34.43
C GLY A 292 8.63 -23.05 -33.20
N GLU A 293 9.04 -23.58 -32.04
CA GLU A 293 8.37 -23.30 -30.76
C GLU A 293 8.75 -21.91 -30.21
N THR A 294 7.88 -21.38 -29.34
CA THR A 294 8.10 -20.08 -28.66
C THR A 294 8.35 -20.32 -27.18
N GLY A 295 9.53 -19.94 -26.69
CA GLY A 295 9.89 -19.96 -25.28
C GLY A 295 9.91 -18.57 -24.66
N VAL A 296 9.64 -18.49 -23.35
CA VAL A 296 9.80 -17.27 -22.55
C VAL A 296 10.70 -17.61 -21.36
N ASP A 297 11.82 -16.92 -21.25
CA ASP A 297 12.70 -16.97 -20.08
C ASP A 297 12.26 -15.90 -19.07
N LEU A 298 11.91 -16.34 -17.86
CA LEU A 298 11.47 -15.48 -16.76
C LEU A 298 12.47 -15.57 -15.62
N GLY A 299 13.32 -14.56 -15.51
CA GLY A 299 14.32 -14.46 -14.45
C GLY A 299 15.01 -13.11 -14.43
N SER A 300 15.74 -12.84 -13.36
CA SER A 300 16.54 -11.63 -13.18
C SER A 300 17.97 -11.74 -13.75
N GLY A 301 18.29 -12.83 -14.43
CA GLY A 301 19.57 -13.06 -15.10
C GLY A 301 19.64 -12.40 -16.47
N ALA A 302 20.75 -12.61 -17.18
CA ALA A 302 20.99 -12.04 -18.50
C ALA A 302 20.32 -12.82 -19.66
N GLY A 303 19.38 -13.73 -19.37
CA GLY A 303 18.64 -14.49 -20.38
C GLY A 303 19.44 -15.61 -21.05
N ILE A 304 20.33 -16.30 -20.32
CA ILE A 304 21.22 -17.32 -20.89
C ILE A 304 20.45 -18.48 -21.54
N ASP A 305 19.29 -18.84 -20.97
CA ASP A 305 18.47 -19.95 -21.45
C ASP A 305 17.91 -19.63 -22.84
N CYS A 306 17.59 -18.37 -23.14
CA CYS A 306 17.24 -17.94 -24.50
C CYS A 306 18.36 -18.19 -25.52
N PHE A 307 19.62 -17.95 -25.14
CA PHE A 307 20.76 -18.19 -26.02
C PHE A 307 21.01 -19.69 -26.24
N ILE A 308 20.84 -20.50 -25.20
CA ILE A 308 20.95 -21.96 -25.29
C ILE A 308 19.82 -22.51 -26.18
N ALA A 309 18.60 -22.02 -25.99
CA ALA A 309 17.43 -22.41 -26.78
C ALA A 309 17.58 -22.02 -28.26
N ALA A 310 18.14 -20.85 -28.57
CA ALA A 310 18.34 -20.39 -29.95
C ALA A 310 19.29 -21.27 -30.80
N LYS A 311 20.01 -22.20 -30.18
CA LYS A 311 20.90 -23.16 -30.86
C LYS A 311 20.20 -24.49 -31.18
N LYS A 312 19.01 -24.74 -30.65
CA LYS A 312 18.21 -25.95 -30.90
C LYS A 312 17.35 -25.77 -32.15
#